data_AF-A0A2D4NLJ9-F1
#
_entry.id   AF-A0A2D4NLJ9-F1
#
_cell.length_a   1.000
_cell.length_b   1.000
_cell.length_c   1.000
_cell.angle_alpha   90.00
_cell.angle_beta   90.00
_cell.angle_gamma   90.00
#
_symmetry.space_group_name_H-M   'P 1'
#
loop_
_entity.id
_entity.type
_entity.pdbx_description
1 polymer ?
#
loop_
_entity_poly.entity_id
_entity_poly.type
_entity_poly.pdbx_seq_one_letter_code
_entity_poly.pdbx_strand_id
1 'polypeptide(L)'
;EQELFFFHDLSPGSCFFLPRGAFIYNTLVDFIKEEYQRRNFMEVVSPNIYNSKLWETSAHWEHYSENMFSFEAEKEIFALKPMNCPGHCLMFAHRPRSWREMPLRLADFGVLHRNELSGTLSGLMRVRRFQQDDAHLFCTMEQIEEEMKGCLHFLQSVYARFGFTFQLHLSTRPNNYLGEKEI
;
A
#
# COMPACT_ATOMS: atom_id res chain seq x y z
N GLU A 1 27.05 11.20 -7.46
CA GLU A 1 28.02 11.26 -6.34
C GLU A 1 28.04 10.00 -5.48
N GLN A 2 26.93 9.53 -4.91
CA GLN A 2 26.95 8.32 -4.06
C GLN A 2 26.60 7.00 -4.75
N GLU A 3 26.26 7.02 -6.06
CA GLU A 3 25.89 5.82 -6.82
C GLU A 3 24.77 5.00 -6.16
N LEU A 4 23.74 5.68 -5.67
CA LEU A 4 22.60 5.03 -5.01
C LEU A 4 21.55 4.59 -6.03
N PHE A 5 21.21 5.48 -6.96
CA PHE A 5 20.19 5.21 -7.96
C PHE A 5 20.35 6.12 -9.19
N PHE A 6 19.67 5.75 -10.27
CA PHE A 6 19.51 6.60 -11.46
C PHE A 6 18.12 6.39 -12.09
N PHE A 7 17.80 7.23 -13.08
CA PHE A 7 16.58 7.15 -13.88
C PHE A 7 16.94 7.05 -15.36
N HIS A 8 16.05 6.45 -16.16
CA HIS A 8 16.25 6.28 -17.60
C HIS A 8 14.92 6.45 -18.35
N ASP A 9 14.95 7.07 -19.53
CA ASP A 9 13.75 7.40 -20.31
C ASP A 9 13.00 6.17 -20.85
N LEU A 10 13.66 5.00 -20.86
CA LEU A 10 13.02 3.73 -21.19
C LEU A 10 12.11 3.21 -20.07
N SER A 11 12.20 3.76 -18.87
CA SER A 11 11.26 3.47 -17.78
C SER A 11 10.96 4.74 -16.97
N PRO A 12 10.23 5.72 -17.55
CA PRO A 12 9.94 6.98 -16.87
C PRO A 12 9.17 6.73 -15.58
N GLY A 13 9.58 7.37 -14.49
CA GLY A 13 8.94 7.20 -13.18
C GLY A 13 9.25 5.86 -12.51
N SER A 14 10.24 5.10 -12.99
CA SER A 14 10.75 3.90 -12.34
C SER A 14 12.23 4.10 -12.01
N CYS A 15 12.58 3.90 -10.74
CA CYS A 15 13.93 4.10 -10.26
C CYS A 15 14.79 2.83 -10.41
N PHE A 16 16.03 2.99 -10.89
CA PHE A 16 17.04 1.95 -10.88
C PHE A 16 17.90 2.11 -9.63
N PHE A 17 17.71 1.25 -8.62
CA PHE A 17 18.55 1.21 -7.44
C PHE A 17 19.85 0.44 -7.74
N LEU A 18 20.99 1.12 -7.60
CA LEU A 18 22.32 0.53 -7.66
C LEU A 18 22.64 -0.20 -6.34
N PRO A 19 23.71 -1.00 -6.24
CA PRO A 19 23.97 -1.84 -5.06
C PRO A 19 23.92 -1.09 -3.72
N ARG A 20 24.43 0.14 -3.66
CA ARG A 20 24.41 0.97 -2.44
C ARG A 20 23.00 1.49 -2.11
N GLY A 21 22.21 1.87 -3.12
CA GLY A 21 20.82 2.28 -2.91
C GLY A 21 19.92 1.09 -2.54
N ALA A 22 20.15 -0.07 -3.17
CA ALA A 22 19.45 -1.31 -2.84
C ALA A 22 19.76 -1.76 -1.40
N PHE A 23 20.99 -1.59 -0.93
CA PHE A 23 21.35 -1.83 0.47
C PHE A 23 20.51 -0.95 1.42
N ILE A 24 20.43 0.36 1.16
CA ILE A 24 19.60 1.28 1.97
C ILE A 24 18.12 0.85 1.92
N TYR A 25 17.61 0.58 0.72
CA TYR A 25 16.23 0.14 0.50
C TYR A 25 15.90 -1.11 1.33
N ASN A 26 16.72 -2.16 1.22
CA ASN A 26 16.51 -3.40 1.96
C ASN A 26 16.65 -3.20 3.47
N THR A 27 17.60 -2.38 3.92
CA THR A 27 17.76 -2.05 5.35
C THR A 27 16.50 -1.40 5.93
N LEU A 28 15.84 -0.52 5.17
CA LEU A 28 14.59 0.10 5.59
C LEU A 28 13.43 -0.91 5.62
N VAL A 29 13.34 -1.77 4.61
CA VAL A 29 12.34 -2.85 4.56
C VAL A 29 12.51 -3.80 5.75
N ASP A 30 13.74 -4.25 6.03
CA ASP A 30 14.03 -5.15 7.14
C ASP A 30 13.71 -4.50 8.49
N PHE A 31 14.02 -3.22 8.66
CA PHE A 31 13.63 -2.46 9.85
C PHE A 31 12.10 -2.44 10.07
N ILE A 32 11.31 -2.19 9.03
CA ILE A 32 9.85 -2.21 9.15
C ILE A 32 9.32 -3.63 9.38
N LYS A 33 9.92 -4.65 8.76
CA LYS A 33 9.57 -6.07 9.01
C LYS A 33 9.78 -6.46 10.48
N GLU A 34 10.86 -6.00 11.10
CA GLU A 34 11.07 -6.20 12.54
C GLU A 34 9.97 -5.54 13.38
N GLU A 35 9.58 -4.31 13.05
CA GLU A 35 8.49 -3.63 13.75
C GLU A 35 7.14 -4.34 13.55
N TYR A 36 6.87 -4.83 12.34
CA TYR A 36 5.69 -5.65 12.05
C TYR A 36 5.64 -6.92 12.91
N GLN A 37 6.77 -7.63 13.06
CA GLN A 37 6.85 -8.81 13.93
C GLN A 37 6.57 -8.48 15.39
N ARG A 38 7.15 -7.38 15.91
CA ARG A 38 6.90 -6.91 17.30
C ARG A 38 5.44 -6.55 17.55
N ARG A 39 4.68 -6.22 16.49
CA ARG A 39 3.30 -5.71 16.54
C ARG A 39 2.28 -6.70 15.98
N ASN A 40 2.68 -7.95 15.75
CA ASN A 40 1.81 -9.02 15.25
C ASN A 40 1.16 -8.73 13.89
N PHE A 41 1.88 -8.04 13.00
CA PHE A 41 1.53 -7.97 11.59
C PHE A 41 2.04 -9.23 10.88
N MET A 42 1.21 -9.79 10.00
CA MET A 42 1.56 -10.94 9.19
C MET A 42 1.87 -10.48 7.78
N GLU A 43 3.12 -10.64 7.36
CA GLU A 43 3.53 -10.37 5.99
C GLU A 43 2.86 -11.37 5.03
N VAL A 44 2.30 -10.85 3.95
CA VAL A 44 1.72 -11.61 2.85
C VAL A 44 2.33 -11.17 1.53
N VAL A 45 2.30 -12.05 0.54
CA VAL A 45 2.71 -11.74 -0.82
C VAL A 45 1.51 -11.91 -1.74
N SER A 46 1.05 -10.81 -2.33
CA SER A 46 -0.10 -10.79 -3.23
C SER A 46 0.30 -10.55 -4.70
N PRO A 47 -0.46 -11.07 -5.68
CA PRO A 47 -0.20 -10.83 -7.10
C PRO A 47 -0.08 -9.35 -7.47
N ASN A 48 0.63 -9.04 -8.55
CA ASN A 48 0.72 -7.67 -9.09
C ASN A 48 -0.33 -7.36 -10.16
N ILE A 49 -1.00 -8.38 -10.69
CA ILE A 49 -1.91 -8.28 -11.83
C ILE A 49 -3.22 -8.93 -11.43
N TYR A 50 -4.34 -8.25 -11.71
CA TYR A 50 -5.68 -8.77 -11.48
C TYR A 50 -6.60 -8.45 -12.65
N ASN A 51 -7.61 -9.30 -12.84
CA ASN A 51 -8.66 -9.11 -13.82
C ASN A 51 -9.50 -7.85 -13.48
N SER A 52 -9.99 -7.13 -14.49
CA SER A 52 -10.79 -5.91 -14.35
C SER A 52 -11.98 -6.06 -13.40
N LYS A 53 -12.59 -7.25 -13.36
CA LYS A 53 -13.72 -7.58 -12.48
C LYS A 53 -13.42 -7.29 -11.00
N LEU A 54 -12.18 -7.48 -10.54
CA LEU A 54 -11.80 -7.15 -9.15
C LEU A 54 -11.79 -5.64 -8.90
N TRP A 55 -11.35 -4.86 -9.89
CA TRP A 55 -11.30 -3.40 -9.81
C TRP A 55 -12.69 -2.79 -9.91
N GLU A 56 -13.58 -3.38 -10.70
CA GLU A 56 -15.01 -3.05 -10.76
C GLU A 56 -15.67 -3.34 -9.41
N THR A 57 -15.48 -4.54 -8.85
CA THR A 57 -16.05 -4.94 -7.55
C THR A 57 -15.61 -4.02 -6.41
N SER A 58 -14.37 -3.53 -6.46
CA SER A 58 -13.82 -2.63 -5.45
C SER A 58 -14.08 -1.15 -5.72
N ALA A 59 -14.86 -0.81 -6.76
CA ALA A 59 -15.13 0.54 -7.26
C ALA A 59 -13.88 1.33 -7.71
N HIS A 60 -12.69 0.71 -7.72
CA HIS A 60 -11.46 1.36 -8.18
C HIS A 60 -11.47 1.63 -9.67
N TRP A 61 -12.17 0.82 -10.46
CA TRP A 61 -12.23 1.03 -11.90
C TRP A 61 -12.88 2.37 -12.26
N GLU A 62 -13.96 2.76 -11.57
CA GLU A 62 -14.66 4.01 -11.82
C GLU A 62 -13.85 5.24 -11.41
N HIS A 63 -13.03 5.13 -10.36
CA HIS A 63 -12.29 6.25 -9.79
C HIS A 63 -10.83 6.35 -10.24
N TYR A 64 -10.20 5.23 -10.63
CA TYR A 64 -8.75 5.14 -10.85
C TYR A 64 -8.36 4.53 -12.20
N SER A 65 -9.30 4.14 -13.07
CA SER A 65 -8.96 3.50 -14.36
C SER A 65 -7.98 4.32 -15.21
N GLU A 66 -8.12 5.65 -15.25
CA GLU A 66 -7.19 6.54 -15.96
C GLU A 66 -5.75 6.47 -15.42
N ASN A 67 -5.61 6.19 -14.12
CA ASN A 67 -4.34 6.11 -13.41
C ASN A 67 -3.83 4.66 -13.29
N MET A 68 -4.44 3.69 -13.98
CA MET A 68 -4.03 2.28 -13.95
C MET A 68 -3.38 1.88 -15.27
N PHE A 69 -2.33 1.06 -15.20
CA PHE A 69 -1.79 0.38 -16.37
C PHE A 69 -2.61 -0.88 -16.63
N SER A 70 -3.42 -0.86 -17.69
CA SER A 70 -4.24 -1.99 -18.13
C SER A 70 -3.77 -2.54 -19.48
N PHE A 71 -4.04 -3.81 -19.71
CA PHE A 71 -3.73 -4.51 -20.96
C PHE A 71 -4.70 -5.67 -21.16
N GLU A 72 -4.87 -6.09 -22.41
CA GLU A 72 -5.70 -7.24 -22.77
C GLU A 72 -4.86 -8.52 -22.77
N ALA A 73 -5.37 -9.57 -22.14
CA ALA A 73 -4.81 -10.92 -22.17
C ALA A 73 -5.96 -11.93 -22.26
N GLU A 74 -5.86 -12.88 -23.20
CA GLU A 74 -6.86 -13.94 -23.39
C GLU A 74 -8.31 -13.43 -23.57
N LYS A 75 -8.49 -12.26 -24.23
CA LYS A 75 -9.78 -11.56 -24.41
C LYS A 75 -10.40 -11.00 -23.12
N GLU A 76 -9.64 -10.95 -22.03
CA GLU A 76 -10.02 -10.26 -20.80
C GLU A 76 -9.08 -9.08 -20.52
N ILE A 77 -9.59 -8.08 -19.80
CA ILE A 77 -8.80 -6.92 -19.39
C ILE A 77 -8.17 -7.20 -18.04
N PHE A 78 -6.86 -7.03 -17.95
CA PHE A 78 -6.09 -7.08 -16.71
C PHE A 78 -5.49 -5.72 -16.43
N ALA A 79 -5.19 -5.45 -15.15
CA ALA A 79 -4.46 -4.26 -14.78
C ALA A 79 -3.44 -4.55 -13.67
N LEU A 80 -2.35 -3.80 -13.70
CA LEU A 80 -1.37 -3.74 -12.62
C LEU A 80 -2.00 -3.06 -11.41
N LYS A 81 -1.75 -3.62 -10.22
CA LYS A 81 -2.33 -3.09 -8.98
C LYS A 81 -1.81 -1.68 -8.66
N PRO A 82 -2.69 -0.69 -8.41
CA PRO A 82 -2.30 0.62 -7.89
C PRO A 82 -2.25 0.66 -6.35
N MET A 83 -2.74 -0.39 -5.69
CA MET A 83 -2.79 -0.61 -4.23
C MET A 83 -3.04 -2.08 -3.89
N ASN A 84 -2.82 -2.50 -2.64
CA ASN A 84 -2.95 -3.90 -2.23
C ASN A 84 -4.34 -4.27 -1.68
N CYS A 85 -5.18 -3.28 -1.34
CA CYS A 85 -6.41 -3.47 -0.56
C CYS A 85 -7.33 -4.57 -1.10
N PRO A 86 -7.68 -4.62 -2.41
CA PRO A 86 -8.57 -5.65 -2.94
C PRO A 86 -7.98 -7.08 -2.83
N GLY A 87 -6.66 -7.20 -2.97
CA GLY A 87 -5.96 -8.47 -2.78
C GLY A 87 -6.08 -8.96 -1.34
N HIS A 88 -5.93 -8.07 -0.36
CA HIS A 88 -6.06 -8.42 1.06
C HIS A 88 -7.50 -8.79 1.42
N CYS A 89 -8.50 -8.15 0.81
CA CYS A 89 -9.90 -8.54 0.93
C CYS A 89 -10.15 -9.97 0.40
N LEU A 90 -9.58 -10.35 -0.74
CA LEU A 90 -9.66 -11.71 -1.26
C LEU A 90 -9.02 -12.73 -0.30
N MET A 91 -7.87 -12.38 0.30
CA MET A 91 -7.21 -13.23 1.30
C MET A 91 -8.02 -13.37 2.59
N PHE A 92 -8.69 -12.30 3.01
CA PHE A 92 -9.60 -12.32 4.14
C PHE A 92 -10.79 -13.26 3.85
N ALA A 93 -11.42 -13.11 2.69
CA ALA A 93 -12.61 -13.84 2.25
C ALA A 93 -12.34 -15.29 1.81
N HIS A 94 -11.08 -15.69 1.63
CA HIS A 94 -10.71 -17.04 1.17
C HIS A 94 -11.31 -18.17 2.02
N ARG A 95 -11.52 -17.94 3.32
CA ARG A 95 -12.14 -18.89 4.23
C ARG A 95 -13.01 -18.19 5.27
N PRO A 96 -13.98 -18.90 5.89
CA PRO A 96 -14.68 -18.39 7.06
C PRO A 96 -13.72 -17.95 8.16
N ARG A 97 -14.01 -16.81 8.80
CA ARG A 97 -13.22 -16.20 9.87
C ARG A 97 -14.02 -16.15 11.16
N SER A 98 -13.39 -16.48 12.27
CA SER A 98 -13.98 -16.28 13.60
C SER A 98 -13.59 -14.92 14.16
N TRP A 99 -14.44 -14.33 15.01
CA TRP A 99 -14.11 -13.14 15.80
C TRP A 99 -12.85 -13.32 16.65
N ARG A 100 -12.49 -14.57 17.00
CA ARG A 100 -11.26 -14.90 17.74
C ARG A 100 -9.96 -14.63 16.96
N GLU A 101 -10.05 -14.54 15.64
CA GLU A 101 -8.91 -14.18 14.79
C GLU A 101 -8.71 -12.66 14.69
N MET A 102 -9.65 -11.87 15.22
CA MET A 102 -9.59 -10.41 15.18
C MET A 102 -8.84 -9.87 16.38
N PRO A 103 -8.00 -8.83 16.20
CA PRO A 103 -7.69 -8.13 14.95
C PRO A 103 -6.72 -8.91 14.03
N LEU A 104 -7.07 -9.05 12.76
CA LEU A 104 -6.22 -9.65 11.72
C LEU A 104 -5.45 -8.55 10.99
N ARG A 105 -4.12 -8.59 11.04
CA ARG A 105 -3.25 -7.56 10.45
C ARG A 105 -2.41 -8.16 9.32
N LEU A 106 -2.71 -7.79 8.07
CA LEU A 106 -1.98 -8.25 6.90
C LEU A 106 -1.09 -7.12 6.39
N ALA A 107 0.21 -7.36 6.23
CA ALA A 107 1.18 -6.40 5.71
C ALA A 107 1.76 -6.88 4.37
N ASP A 108 2.05 -5.97 3.44
CA ASP A 108 2.49 -6.33 2.09
C ASP A 108 3.40 -5.25 1.51
N PHE A 109 4.62 -5.65 1.14
CA PHE A 109 5.60 -4.80 0.43
C PHE A 109 5.46 -4.89 -1.08
N GLY A 110 4.28 -5.27 -1.58
CA GLY A 110 4.01 -5.48 -3.00
C GLY A 110 4.33 -4.27 -3.86
N VAL A 111 4.85 -4.54 -5.07
CA VAL A 111 5.11 -3.49 -6.06
C VAL A 111 3.80 -2.94 -6.60
N LEU A 112 3.64 -1.62 -6.51
CA LEU A 112 2.49 -0.87 -6.98
C LEU A 112 2.86 -0.05 -8.21
N HIS A 113 1.89 0.09 -9.11
CA HIS A 113 2.03 0.91 -10.30
C HIS A 113 0.86 1.89 -10.44
N ARG A 114 1.17 3.18 -10.63
CA ARG A 114 0.19 4.23 -10.94
C ARG A 114 0.64 5.00 -12.16
N ASN A 115 -0.27 5.22 -13.09
CA ASN A 115 0.00 5.95 -14.32
C ASN A 115 -0.07 7.47 -14.09
N GLU A 116 0.90 7.98 -13.36
CA GLU A 116 1.08 9.43 -13.17
C GLU A 116 1.45 10.11 -14.50
N LEU A 117 0.94 11.33 -14.70
CA LEU A 117 1.28 12.17 -15.85
C LEU A 117 2.80 12.41 -15.90
N SER A 118 3.40 12.25 -17.08
CA SER A 118 4.87 12.36 -17.23
C SER A 118 5.43 13.71 -16.76
N GLY A 119 4.69 14.79 -16.94
CA GLY A 119 5.09 16.13 -16.52
C GLY A 119 5.07 16.37 -15.01
N THR A 120 4.52 15.45 -14.21
CA THR A 120 4.48 15.58 -12.74
C THR A 120 5.50 14.69 -12.03
N LEU A 121 6.21 13.82 -12.75
CA LEU A 121 7.21 12.93 -12.19
C LEU A 121 8.41 13.73 -11.66
N SER A 122 8.86 13.41 -10.45
CA SER A 122 9.95 14.15 -9.79
C SER A 122 10.74 13.26 -8.84
N GLY A 123 11.98 12.95 -9.22
CA GLY A 123 12.92 12.15 -8.44
C GLY A 123 12.29 10.87 -7.89
N LEU A 124 12.50 10.63 -6.59
CA LEU A 124 11.84 9.54 -5.84
C LEU A 124 10.51 9.97 -5.19
N MET A 125 10.14 11.25 -5.25
CA MET A 125 8.97 11.79 -4.54
C MET A 125 7.66 11.51 -5.29
N ARG A 126 7.69 11.51 -6.62
CA ARG A 126 6.52 11.22 -7.47
C ARG A 126 6.94 10.31 -8.62
N VAL A 127 6.55 9.04 -8.51
CA VAL A 127 6.99 7.92 -9.35
C VAL A 127 5.81 7.08 -9.81
N ARG A 128 5.97 6.34 -10.90
CA ARG A 128 4.97 5.39 -11.42
C ARG A 128 5.06 4.04 -10.76
N ARG A 129 6.27 3.58 -10.40
CA ARG A 129 6.53 2.33 -9.70
C ARG A 129 7.06 2.63 -8.30
N PHE A 130 6.42 2.06 -7.29
CA PHE A 130 6.86 2.18 -5.90
C PHE A 130 6.43 0.95 -5.08
N GLN A 131 6.97 0.83 -3.88
CA GLN A 131 6.56 -0.15 -2.88
C GLN A 131 6.20 0.63 -1.63
N GLN A 132 5.11 0.24 -0.98
CA GLN A 132 4.66 0.81 0.27
C GLN A 132 4.82 -0.25 1.36
N ASP A 133 5.13 0.20 2.56
CA ASP A 133 4.93 -0.53 3.82
C ASP A 133 3.42 -0.55 4.15
N ASP A 134 2.65 -1.21 3.28
CA ASP A 134 1.20 -1.20 3.32
C ASP A 134 0.66 -2.30 4.25
N ALA A 135 -0.41 -2.00 4.99
CA ALA A 135 -1.05 -2.97 5.85
C ALA A 135 -2.54 -2.71 6.03
N HIS A 136 -3.31 -3.80 6.12
CA HIS A 136 -4.75 -3.79 6.32
C HIS A 136 -5.11 -4.51 7.63
N LEU A 137 -5.84 -3.80 8.48
CA LEU A 137 -6.31 -4.31 9.76
C LEU A 137 -7.81 -4.60 9.64
N PHE A 138 -8.16 -5.88 9.75
CA PHE A 138 -9.54 -6.31 9.88
C PHE A 138 -9.85 -6.46 11.37
N CYS A 139 -10.78 -5.67 11.88
CA CYS A 139 -11.14 -5.65 13.29
C CYS A 139 -12.64 -5.36 13.46
N THR A 140 -13.17 -5.57 14.67
CA THR A 140 -14.54 -5.15 15.01
C THR A 140 -14.59 -3.65 15.28
N MET A 141 -15.79 -3.06 15.21
CA MET A 141 -15.98 -1.62 15.47
C MET A 141 -15.43 -1.20 16.85
N GLU A 142 -15.63 -2.05 17.86
CA GLU A 142 -15.16 -1.82 19.25
C GLU A 142 -13.62 -1.81 19.35
N GLN A 143 -12.92 -2.49 18.44
CA GLN A 143 -11.45 -2.61 18.43
C GLN A 143 -10.77 -1.42 17.73
N ILE A 144 -11.50 -0.58 16.99
CA ILE A 144 -10.92 0.51 16.19
C ILE A 144 -10.09 1.47 17.05
N GLU A 145 -10.58 1.85 18.24
CA GLU A 145 -9.86 2.80 19.10
C GLU A 145 -8.50 2.23 19.55
N GLU A 146 -8.46 0.96 19.95
CA GLU A 146 -7.23 0.29 20.38
C GLU A 146 -6.24 0.13 19.23
N GLU A 147 -6.73 -0.30 18.06
CA GLU A 147 -5.89 -0.44 16.86
C GLU A 147 -5.33 0.92 16.40
N MET A 148 -6.14 1.99 16.44
CA MET A 148 -5.69 3.34 16.10
C MET A 148 -4.60 3.84 17.07
N LYS A 149 -4.73 3.58 18.38
CA LYS A 149 -3.66 3.87 19.36
C LYS A 149 -2.38 3.10 19.01
N GLY A 150 -2.52 1.82 18.66
CA GLY A 150 -1.41 0.98 18.20
C GLY A 150 -0.70 1.55 16.97
N CYS A 151 -1.45 2.01 15.97
CA CYS A 151 -0.94 2.65 14.76
C CYS A 151 -0.20 3.96 15.06
N LEU A 152 -0.74 4.82 15.94
CA LEU A 152 -0.08 6.08 16.33
C LEU A 152 1.22 5.83 17.11
N HIS A 153 1.23 4.85 18.02
CA HIS A 153 2.46 4.43 18.70
C HIS A 153 3.49 3.83 17.74
N PHE A 154 3.03 3.13 16.69
CA PHE A 154 3.93 2.62 15.66
C PHE A 154 4.55 3.75 14.86
N LEU A 155 3.74 4.69 14.37
CA LEU A 155 4.21 5.89 13.68
C LEU A 155 5.24 6.65 14.54
N GLN A 156 4.95 6.87 15.82
CA GLN A 156 5.84 7.54 16.74
C GLN A 156 7.17 6.81 16.93
N SER A 157 7.15 5.47 17.06
CA SER A 157 8.35 4.64 17.19
C SER A 157 9.28 4.79 15.99
N VAL A 158 8.72 4.71 14.79
CA VAL A 158 9.45 4.83 13.52
C VAL A 158 10.03 6.23 13.36
N TYR A 159 9.22 7.28 13.55
CA TYR A 159 9.67 8.65 13.37
C TYR A 159 10.72 9.06 14.41
N ALA A 160 10.56 8.62 15.67
CA ALA A 160 11.54 8.86 16.72
C ALA A 160 12.89 8.21 16.39
N ARG A 161 12.90 7.02 15.77
CA ARG A 161 14.13 6.34 15.34
C ARG A 161 14.91 7.15 14.30
N PHE A 162 14.22 7.90 13.45
CA PHE A 162 14.83 8.80 12.47
C PHE A 162 15.04 10.23 12.98
N GLY A 163 14.64 10.54 14.22
CA GLY A 163 14.72 11.88 14.79
C GLY A 163 13.75 12.89 14.16
N PHE A 164 12.66 12.41 13.56
CA PHE A 164 11.64 13.25 12.93
C PHE A 164 10.52 13.64 13.90
N THR A 165 9.93 14.80 13.65
CA THR A 165 8.69 15.27 14.29
C THR A 165 7.55 15.24 13.29
N PHE A 166 6.31 15.05 13.76
CA PHE A 166 5.13 15.01 12.89
C PHE A 166 3.96 15.79 13.48
N GLN A 167 3.02 16.17 12.61
CA GLN A 167 1.72 16.75 12.96
C GLN A 167 0.63 15.80 12.46
N LEU A 168 -0.48 15.73 13.19
CA LEU A 168 -1.61 14.89 12.84
C LEU A 168 -2.75 15.78 12.32
N HIS A 169 -3.32 15.40 11.19
CA HIS A 169 -4.51 16.03 10.63
C HIS A 169 -5.62 14.98 10.50
N LEU A 170 -6.81 15.29 11.02
CA LEU A 170 -7.98 14.42 10.91
C LEU A 170 -8.84 14.85 9.74
N SER A 171 -8.89 14.03 8.69
CA SER A 171 -9.81 14.22 7.57
C SER A 171 -11.15 13.56 7.88
N THR A 172 -12.21 14.36 7.97
CA THR A 172 -13.57 13.88 8.20
C THR A 172 -14.30 13.59 6.89
N ARG A 173 -15.51 13.02 7.00
CA ARG A 173 -16.32 12.56 5.86
C ARG A 173 -16.44 13.63 4.76
N PRO A 174 -16.05 13.34 3.51
CA PRO A 174 -16.24 14.24 2.38
C PRO A 174 -17.70 14.30 1.91
N ASN A 175 -18.04 15.27 1.07
CA ASN A 175 -19.40 15.43 0.52
C ASN A 175 -19.85 14.22 -0.34
N ASN A 176 -18.92 13.58 -1.04
CA ASN A 176 -19.16 12.37 -1.82
C ASN A 176 -18.61 11.16 -1.05
N TYR A 177 -19.47 10.31 -0.49
CA TYR A 177 -19.07 9.14 0.30
C TYR A 177 -19.98 7.94 0.01
N LEU A 178 -19.45 6.74 0.23
CA LEU A 178 -20.17 5.47 0.16
C LEU A 178 -20.25 4.85 1.57
N GLY A 179 -21.39 4.26 1.92
CA GLY A 179 -21.64 3.63 3.22
C GLY A 179 -22.85 4.22 3.97
N GLU A 180 -23.24 3.56 5.06
CA GLU A 180 -24.35 4.00 5.90
C GLU A 180 -23.96 5.24 6.73
N LYS A 181 -24.96 6.07 7.03
CA LYS A 181 -24.77 7.29 7.82
C LYS A 181 -24.66 7.04 9.33
N GLU A 182 -24.90 5.81 9.75
CA GLU A 182 -24.99 5.44 11.17
C GLU A 182 -23.61 5.30 11.81
N ILE A 183 -23.24 6.37 12.54
CA ILE A 183 -22.78 6.32 13.94
C ILE A 183 -23.42 7.52 14.65
#